data_AF-A0A1I4SD64-F1
#
_entry.id   AF-A0A1I4SD64-F1
#
_cell.length_a   1.000
_cell.length_b   1.000
_cell.length_c   1.000
_cell.angle_alpha   90.00
_cell.angle_beta   90.00
_cell.angle_gamma   90.00
#
_symmetry.space_group_name_H-M   'P 1'
#
loop_
_entity.id
_entity.type
_entity.pdbx_description
1 polymer ?
#
loop_
_entity_poly.entity_id
_entity_poly.type
_entity_poly.pdbx_seq_one_letter_code
_entity_poly.pdbx_strand_id
1 'polypeptide(L)'
;MTQAHKPFPAPRFNSTGEATNIIAASLPRQRRRVMQRVAADAERITDADRKFFDRFPHRTYRYRRAGRPEMAQLEAIHGAQIFTEPGTVPFILIKSIAPGVRMRAFLPGPADEDGSAATEAELAALWHGHCQCCPGVAQREAQLRVAVRLPGGPLHDGGTPCP
;
A
#
# COMPACT_ATOMS: atom_id res chain seq x y z
N MET A 1 20.46 21.72 2.79
CA MET A 1 19.43 22.09 1.80
C MET A 1 18.24 21.16 1.99
N THR A 2 17.23 21.62 2.72
CA THR A 2 16.07 20.80 3.11
C THR A 2 15.04 20.86 1.99
N GLN A 3 14.88 19.78 1.23
CA GLN A 3 13.79 19.71 0.24
C GLN A 3 12.46 19.62 1.00
N ALA A 4 11.63 20.65 0.83
CA ALA A 4 10.29 20.67 1.37
C ALA A 4 9.46 19.52 0.76
N HIS A 5 9.03 18.60 1.63
CA HIS A 5 8.11 17.54 1.27
C HIS A 5 6.78 18.17 0.82
N LYS A 6 6.48 18.16 -0.48
CA LYS A 6 5.18 18.64 -0.97
C LYS A 6 4.09 17.70 -0.45
N PRO A 7 2.99 18.23 0.12
CA PRO A 7 1.87 17.41 0.53
C PRO A 7 1.24 16.70 -0.67
N PHE A 8 0.78 15.47 -0.42
CA PHE A 8 0.05 14.68 -1.41
C PHE A 8 -1.21 15.44 -1.85
N PRO A 9 -1.47 15.63 -3.16
CA PRO A 9 -2.73 16.22 -3.59
C PRO A 9 -3.87 15.29 -3.19
N ALA A 10 -4.91 15.86 -2.56
CA ALA A 10 -6.11 15.11 -2.22
C ALA A 10 -6.77 14.55 -3.49
N PRO A 11 -7.32 13.31 -3.45
CA PRO A 11 -8.06 12.78 -4.58
C PRO A 11 -9.26 13.68 -4.88
N ARG A 12 -9.38 14.13 -6.13
CA ARG A 12 -10.57 14.85 -6.61
C ARG A 12 -11.52 13.81 -7.21
N PHE A 13 -12.69 13.66 -6.62
CA PHE A 13 -13.78 12.88 -7.19
C PHE A 13 -14.51 13.72 -8.25
N ASN A 14 -14.91 13.09 -9.36
CA ASN A 14 -15.79 13.74 -10.34
C ASN A 14 -17.24 13.74 -9.82
N SER A 15 -18.11 14.52 -10.47
CA SER A 15 -19.53 14.67 -10.08
C SER A 15 -20.36 13.39 -10.21
N THR A 16 -19.83 12.33 -10.81
CA THR A 16 -20.51 11.04 -11.01
C THR A 16 -20.12 9.97 -9.97
N GLY A 17 -19.21 10.26 -9.03
CA GLY A 17 -18.81 9.29 -7.99
C GLY A 17 -17.99 8.11 -8.51
N GLU A 18 -17.61 8.12 -9.79
CA GLU A 18 -16.69 7.13 -10.35
C GLU A 18 -15.26 7.53 -9.98
N ALA A 19 -14.53 6.60 -9.36
CA ALA A 19 -13.08 6.68 -9.24
C ALA A 19 -12.46 6.56 -10.64
N THR A 20 -12.54 7.64 -11.41
CA THR A 20 -11.83 7.75 -12.67
C THR A 20 -10.35 7.53 -12.35
N ASN A 21 -9.67 6.74 -13.17
CA ASN A 21 -8.22 6.48 -13.13
C ASN A 21 -7.43 7.78 -13.45
N ILE A 22 -7.65 8.84 -12.66
CA ILE A 22 -7.13 10.21 -12.87
C ILE A 22 -5.60 10.18 -12.83
N ILE A 23 -5.02 9.28 -12.03
CA ILE A 23 -3.57 9.13 -11.92
C ILE A 23 -2.98 8.62 -13.24
N ALA A 24 -3.57 7.62 -13.88
CA ALA A 24 -3.05 7.11 -15.15
C ALA A 24 -3.16 8.16 -16.27
N ALA A 25 -4.25 8.94 -16.32
CA ALA A 25 -4.44 9.98 -17.32
C ALA A 25 -3.52 11.20 -17.11
N SER A 26 -3.10 11.50 -15.87
CA SER A 26 -2.23 12.64 -15.56
C SER A 26 -0.74 12.34 -15.59
N LEU A 27 -0.33 11.08 -15.81
CA LEU A 27 1.09 10.72 -15.82
C LEU A 27 1.74 11.03 -17.18
N PRO A 28 2.97 11.61 -17.19
CA PRO A 28 3.80 11.70 -18.38
C PRO A 28 3.87 10.37 -19.15
N ARG A 29 3.88 10.43 -20.49
CA ARG A 29 3.82 9.23 -21.37
C ARG A 29 4.89 8.19 -21.03
N GLN A 30 6.09 8.65 -20.67
CA GLN A 30 7.19 7.77 -20.25
C GLN A 30 6.85 7.00 -18.97
N ARG A 31 6.29 7.66 -17.95
CA ARG A 31 5.89 7.02 -16.68
C ARG A 31 4.75 6.03 -16.88
N ARG A 32 3.77 6.36 -17.72
CA ARG A 32 2.72 5.41 -18.13
C ARG A 32 3.28 4.13 -18.75
N ARG A 33 4.24 4.25 -19.67
CA ARG A 33 4.89 3.08 -20.29
C ARG A 33 5.62 2.21 -19.27
N VAL A 34 6.30 2.82 -18.29
CA VAL A 34 6.94 2.08 -17.19
C VAL A 34 5.88 1.33 -16.40
N MET A 35 4.81 2.00 -15.95
CA MET A 35 3.72 1.36 -15.21
C MET A 35 3.11 0.17 -15.96
N GLN A 36 2.83 0.34 -17.26
CA GLN A 36 2.28 -0.72 -18.11
C GLN A 36 3.24 -1.92 -18.22
N ARG A 37 4.54 -1.66 -18.39
CA ARG A 37 5.56 -2.72 -18.53
C ARG A 37 5.63 -3.60 -17.28
N VAL A 38 5.55 -3.01 -16.09
CA VAL A 38 5.71 -3.73 -14.82
C VAL A 38 4.39 -4.20 -14.21
N ALA A 39 3.25 -3.90 -14.85
CA ALA A 39 1.92 -4.13 -14.29
C ALA A 39 1.67 -5.61 -13.96
N ALA A 40 1.93 -6.51 -14.93
CA ALA A 40 1.69 -7.95 -14.74
C ALA A 40 2.56 -8.53 -13.61
N ASP A 41 3.80 -8.07 -13.47
CA ASP A 41 4.69 -8.54 -12.41
C ASP A 41 4.26 -8.02 -11.03
N ALA A 42 3.83 -6.75 -10.95
CA ALA A 42 3.29 -6.17 -9.73
C ALA A 42 1.97 -6.82 -9.30
N GLU A 43 1.14 -7.24 -10.27
CA GLU A 43 -0.08 -8.00 -10.03
C GLU A 43 0.23 -9.38 -9.43
N ARG A 44 1.21 -10.11 -9.95
CA ARG A 44 1.64 -11.40 -9.37
C ARG A 44 2.12 -11.25 -7.92
N ILE A 45 2.79 -10.15 -7.60
CA ILE A 45 3.21 -9.87 -6.22
C ILE A 45 1.99 -9.59 -5.32
N THR A 46 1.03 -8.80 -5.81
CA THR A 46 -0.22 -8.52 -5.10
C THR A 46 -1.04 -9.80 -4.88
N ASP A 47 -1.06 -10.71 -5.86
CA ASP A 47 -1.68 -12.04 -5.77
C ASP A 47 -1.00 -12.92 -4.71
N ALA A 48 0.34 -12.84 -4.60
CA ALA A 48 1.08 -13.52 -3.55
C ALA A 48 0.76 -12.96 -2.14
N ASP A 49 0.45 -11.67 -2.02
CA ASP A 49 -0.08 -11.08 -0.77
C ASP A 49 -1.47 -11.60 -0.44
N ARG A 50 -2.36 -11.73 -1.43
CA ARG A 50 -3.67 -12.37 -1.23
C ARG A 50 -3.52 -13.79 -0.69
N LYS A 51 -2.75 -14.63 -1.39
CA LYS A 51 -2.49 -16.03 -1.01
C LYS A 51 -1.87 -16.18 0.38
N PHE A 52 -1.04 -15.23 0.80
CA PHE A 52 -0.50 -15.22 2.15
C PHE A 52 -1.60 -15.10 3.20
N PHE A 53 -2.50 -14.14 3.08
CA PHE A 53 -3.61 -13.97 4.04
C PHE A 53 -4.63 -15.10 3.95
N ASP A 54 -4.84 -15.67 2.77
CA ASP A 54 -5.70 -16.85 2.61
C ASP A 54 -5.10 -18.07 3.37
N ARG A 55 -3.76 -18.22 3.36
CA ARG A 55 -3.05 -19.29 4.08
C ARG A 55 -2.94 -19.03 5.58
N PHE A 56 -2.86 -17.77 6.00
CA PHE A 56 -2.68 -17.37 7.39
C PHE A 56 -3.80 -16.42 7.85
N PRO A 57 -5.04 -16.93 8.02
CA PRO A 57 -6.21 -16.08 8.29
C PRO A 57 -6.16 -15.37 9.66
N HIS A 58 -5.31 -15.84 10.57
CA HIS A 58 -5.07 -15.19 11.88
C HIS A 58 -4.12 -14.00 11.79
N ARG A 59 -3.44 -13.78 10.65
CA ARG A 59 -2.53 -12.65 10.45
C ARG A 59 -3.31 -11.45 9.91
N THR A 60 -3.15 -10.31 10.54
CA THR A 60 -3.65 -9.01 10.08
C THR A 60 -2.58 -8.27 9.29
N TYR A 61 -1.30 -8.47 9.65
CA TYR A 61 -0.17 -7.81 9.02
C TYR A 61 0.74 -8.78 8.27
N ARG A 62 1.30 -8.29 7.16
CA ARG A 62 2.43 -8.90 6.45
C ARG A 62 3.52 -7.87 6.24
N TYR A 63 4.75 -8.22 6.51
CA TYR A 63 5.92 -7.41 6.23
C TYR A 63 6.85 -8.18 5.31
N ARG A 64 7.37 -7.51 4.27
CA ARG A 64 8.29 -8.10 3.32
C ARG A 64 9.09 -7.03 2.60
N ARG A 65 10.22 -7.42 2.01
CA ARG A 65 10.92 -6.57 1.04
C ARG A 65 10.02 -6.22 -0.15
N ALA A 66 10.13 -4.99 -0.63
CA ALA A 66 9.44 -4.54 -1.83
C ALA A 66 10.06 -5.21 -3.07
N GLY A 67 9.21 -5.69 -3.97
CA GLY A 67 9.68 -6.21 -5.25
C GLY A 67 10.13 -5.08 -6.18
N ARG A 68 11.07 -5.36 -7.10
CA ARG A 68 11.48 -4.41 -8.15
C ARG A 68 10.30 -3.84 -8.96
N PRO A 69 9.28 -4.63 -9.37
CA PRO A 69 8.12 -4.08 -10.08
C PRO A 69 7.32 -3.07 -9.26
N GLU A 70 7.13 -3.32 -7.97
CA GLU A 70 6.41 -2.41 -7.06
C GLU A 70 7.18 -1.11 -6.87
N MET A 71 8.49 -1.20 -6.70
CA MET A 71 9.36 -0.03 -6.63
C MET A 71 9.32 0.79 -7.92
N ALA A 72 9.39 0.15 -9.08
CA ALA A 72 9.27 0.83 -10.36
C ALA A 72 7.91 1.53 -10.53
N GLN A 73 6.80 0.94 -10.06
CA GLN A 73 5.50 1.61 -10.07
C GLN A 73 5.49 2.83 -9.15
N LEU A 74 6.03 2.68 -7.93
CA LEU A 74 6.06 3.74 -6.96
C LEU A 74 6.91 4.93 -7.44
N GLU A 75 8.10 4.66 -7.98
CA GLU A 75 9.00 5.66 -8.57
C GLU A 75 8.41 6.30 -9.84
N ALA A 76 7.66 5.54 -10.65
CA ALA A 76 6.94 6.10 -11.81
C ALA A 76 5.84 7.08 -11.37
N ILE A 77 5.14 6.81 -10.26
CA ILE A 77 4.13 7.70 -9.70
C ILE A 77 4.78 8.97 -9.14
N HIS A 78 5.83 8.83 -8.32
CA HIS A 78 6.49 9.95 -7.65
C HIS A 78 7.40 10.76 -8.58
N GLY A 79 7.96 10.12 -9.60
CA GLY A 79 8.86 10.72 -10.57
C GLY A 79 10.32 10.81 -10.14
N ALA A 80 10.69 10.13 -9.06
CA ALA A 80 12.03 10.08 -8.50
C ALA A 80 12.23 8.76 -7.77
N GLN A 81 13.49 8.42 -7.50
CA GLN A 81 13.85 7.34 -6.57
C GLN A 81 13.44 7.74 -5.16
N ILE A 82 12.83 6.80 -4.42
CA ILE A 82 12.24 7.09 -3.11
C ILE A 82 13.11 6.58 -1.95
N PHE A 83 13.86 5.51 -2.18
CA PHE A 83 14.72 4.89 -1.17
C PHE A 83 16.18 4.94 -1.65
N THR A 84 16.92 5.93 -1.18
CA THR A 84 18.31 6.17 -1.58
C THR A 84 19.29 6.13 -0.41
N GLU A 85 18.80 5.93 0.82
CA GLU A 85 19.63 5.94 2.02
C GLU A 85 20.51 4.67 2.09
N PRO A 86 21.85 4.81 2.17
CA PRO A 86 22.74 3.67 2.25
C PRO A 86 22.42 2.76 3.45
N GLY A 87 22.51 1.44 3.25
CA GLY A 87 22.21 0.45 4.29
C GLY A 87 20.72 0.14 4.49
N THR A 88 19.83 0.88 3.81
CA THR A 88 18.39 0.59 3.82
C THR A 88 17.93 -0.02 2.50
N VAL A 89 16.89 -0.84 2.57
CA VAL A 89 16.16 -1.37 1.41
C VAL A 89 14.67 -1.11 1.59
N PRO A 90 13.90 -1.00 0.49
CA PRO A 90 12.47 -0.77 0.60
C PRO A 90 11.74 -2.04 1.07
N PHE A 91 10.84 -1.85 2.04
CA PHE A 91 9.88 -2.84 2.51
C PHE A 91 8.46 -2.37 2.27
N ILE A 92 7.54 -3.33 2.30
CA ILE A 92 6.11 -3.10 2.27
C ILE A 92 5.51 -3.74 3.52
N LEU A 93 4.88 -2.89 4.34
CA LEU A 93 4.00 -3.31 5.42
C LEU A 93 2.56 -3.30 4.90
N ILE A 94 1.91 -4.44 5.00
CA ILE A 94 0.58 -4.68 4.45
C ILE A 94 -0.36 -4.94 5.62
N LYS A 95 -1.49 -4.24 5.66
CA LYS A 95 -2.58 -4.47 6.60
C LYS A 95 -3.80 -5.01 5.87
N SER A 96 -4.28 -6.18 6.27
CA SER A 96 -5.58 -6.70 5.82
C SER A 96 -6.69 -5.97 6.56
N ILE A 97 -7.64 -5.40 5.83
CA ILE A 97 -8.79 -4.65 6.40
C ILE A 97 -10.05 -5.53 6.38
N ALA A 98 -10.25 -6.22 5.26
CA ALA A 98 -11.33 -7.16 5.03
C ALA A 98 -10.90 -8.15 3.93
N PRO A 99 -11.62 -9.26 3.72
CA PRO A 99 -11.37 -10.13 2.56
C PRO A 99 -11.34 -9.31 1.26
N GLY A 100 -10.25 -9.45 0.50
CA GLY A 100 -10.04 -8.71 -0.74
C GLY A 100 -9.56 -7.26 -0.59
N VAL A 101 -9.60 -6.67 0.61
CA VAL A 101 -9.26 -5.25 0.84
C VAL A 101 -8.05 -5.13 1.76
N ARG A 102 -6.97 -4.57 1.22
CA ARG A 102 -5.66 -4.47 1.89
C ARG A 102 -5.07 -3.09 1.68
N MET A 103 -4.40 -2.58 2.70
CA MET A 103 -3.61 -1.36 2.61
C MET A 103 -2.13 -1.69 2.59
N ARG A 104 -1.34 -0.88 1.88
CA ARG A 104 0.11 -1.01 1.79
C ARG A 104 0.79 0.29 2.22
N ALA A 105 1.80 0.17 3.06
CA ALA A 105 2.72 1.23 3.45
C ALA A 105 4.13 0.83 3.00
N PHE A 106 4.86 1.77 2.40
CA PHE A 106 6.25 1.57 1.98
C PHE A 106 7.17 2.16 3.05
N LEU A 107 8.07 1.34 3.59
CA LEU A 107 8.95 1.70 4.71
C LEU A 107 10.40 1.39 4.33
N PRO A 108 11.38 2.21 4.74
CA PRO A 108 12.77 1.78 4.71
C PRO A 108 12.98 0.73 5.81
N GLY A 109 13.80 -0.27 5.53
CA GLY A 109 14.20 -1.28 6.52
C GLY A 109 15.64 -1.73 6.28
N PRO A 110 16.21 -2.52 7.21
CA PRO A 110 17.61 -2.93 7.14
C PRO A 110 17.86 -3.92 5.99
N ALA A 111 19.01 -3.80 5.34
CA ALA A 111 19.36 -4.53 4.12
C ALA A 111 19.63 -6.03 4.32
N ASP A 112 19.78 -6.49 5.55
CA ASP A 112 20.04 -7.86 5.96
C ASP A 112 18.79 -8.62 6.45
N GLU A 113 17.64 -7.95 6.63
CA GLU A 113 16.38 -8.58 7.02
C GLU A 113 15.44 -8.81 5.84
N ASP A 114 14.59 -9.84 5.85
CA ASP A 114 13.58 -10.07 4.80
C ASP A 114 12.12 -9.80 5.27
N GLY A 115 11.94 -9.53 6.56
CA GLY A 115 10.67 -9.27 7.23
C GLY A 115 9.92 -10.51 7.69
N SER A 116 10.45 -11.72 7.46
CA SER A 116 9.78 -12.99 7.81
C SER A 116 9.73 -13.29 9.31
N ALA A 117 10.68 -12.76 10.09
CA ALA A 117 10.78 -13.00 11.53
C ALA A 117 9.84 -12.10 12.37
N ALA A 118 9.25 -11.07 11.78
CA ALA A 118 8.47 -10.08 12.51
C ALA A 118 7.15 -10.64 13.07
N THR A 119 6.96 -10.47 14.37
CA THR A 119 5.75 -10.86 15.09
C THR A 119 4.57 -9.92 14.75
N GLU A 120 3.35 -10.40 14.97
CA GLU A 120 2.15 -9.59 14.74
C GLU A 120 2.15 -8.29 15.58
N ALA A 121 2.65 -8.35 16.81
CA ALA A 121 2.72 -7.20 17.71
C ALA A 121 3.72 -6.14 17.22
N GLU A 122 4.89 -6.55 16.74
CA GLU A 122 5.89 -5.64 16.14
C GLU A 122 5.33 -4.98 14.88
N LEU A 123 4.64 -5.73 14.04
CA LEU A 123 4.04 -5.19 12.82
C LEU A 123 2.89 -4.22 13.12
N ALA A 124 2.09 -4.50 14.15
CA ALA A 124 1.07 -3.57 14.62
C ALA A 124 1.68 -2.26 15.14
N ALA A 125 2.79 -2.34 15.89
CA ALA A 125 3.52 -1.18 16.38
C ALA A 125 4.11 -0.35 15.23
N LEU A 126 4.72 -1.00 14.22
CA LEU A 126 5.22 -0.33 13.02
C LEU A 126 4.10 0.37 12.23
N TRP A 127 2.95 -0.28 12.07
CA TRP A 127 1.79 0.34 11.42
C TRP A 127 1.29 1.56 12.20
N HIS A 128 1.18 1.44 13.51
CA HIS A 128 0.75 2.53 14.38
C HIS A 128 1.72 3.73 14.29
N GLY A 129 3.02 3.50 14.39
CA GLY A 129 4.04 4.53 14.21
C GLY A 129 3.97 5.20 12.83
N HIS A 130 3.76 4.41 11.78
CA HIS A 130 3.57 4.96 10.43
C HIS A 130 2.34 5.88 10.34
N CYS A 131 1.22 5.49 10.96
CA CYS A 131 0.02 6.31 11.06
C CYS A 131 0.25 7.62 11.83
N GLN A 132 1.08 7.63 12.86
CA GLN A 132 1.45 8.84 13.60
C GLN A 132 2.27 9.81 12.73
N CYS A 133 3.24 9.29 11.99
CA CYS A 133 4.06 10.11 11.08
C CYS A 133 3.29 10.58 9.83
N CYS A 134 2.23 9.87 9.45
CA CYS A 134 1.44 10.13 8.26
C CYS A 134 -0.08 10.06 8.57
N PRO A 135 -0.68 11.09 9.19
CA PRO A 135 -2.08 11.03 9.66
C PRO A 135 -3.12 10.69 8.57
N GLY A 136 -2.84 11.05 7.31
CA GLY A 136 -3.68 10.68 6.17
C GLY A 136 -3.79 9.17 5.94
N VAL A 137 -2.84 8.35 6.43
CA VAL A 137 -2.93 6.89 6.41
C VAL A 137 -4.02 6.40 7.36
N ALA A 138 -4.04 6.89 8.59
CA ALA A 138 -5.07 6.55 9.57
C ALA A 138 -6.47 6.97 9.09
N GLN A 139 -6.59 8.15 8.48
CA GLN A 139 -7.85 8.61 7.90
C GLN A 139 -8.32 7.68 6.77
N ARG A 140 -7.44 7.29 5.85
CA ARG A 140 -7.76 6.35 4.76
C ARG A 140 -8.13 4.97 5.28
N GLU A 141 -7.48 4.49 6.34
CA GLU A 141 -7.85 3.23 7.00
C GLU A 141 -9.27 3.29 7.54
N ALA A 142 -9.60 4.35 8.31
CA ALA A 142 -10.94 4.54 8.86
C ALA A 142 -12.01 4.60 7.75
N GLN A 143 -11.72 5.33 6.66
CA GLN A 143 -12.60 5.41 5.49
C GLN A 143 -12.80 4.04 4.83
N LEU A 144 -11.74 3.26 4.66
CA LEU A 144 -11.84 1.91 4.10
C LEU A 144 -12.64 0.97 5.00
N ARG A 145 -12.45 1.03 6.32
CA ARG A 145 -13.23 0.23 7.28
C ARG A 145 -14.73 0.55 7.25
N VAL A 146 -15.10 1.79 6.97
CA VAL A 146 -16.50 2.17 6.71
C VAL A 146 -16.95 1.65 5.35
N ALA A 147 -16.16 1.89 4.31
CA ALA A 147 -16.50 1.55 2.92
C ALA A 147 -16.76 0.05 2.71
N VAL A 148 -16.02 -0.83 3.38
CA VAL A 148 -16.21 -2.29 3.24
C VAL A 148 -17.57 -2.80 3.72
N ARG A 149 -18.30 -2.00 4.50
CA ARG A 149 -19.64 -2.32 5.02
C ARG A 149 -20.77 -1.70 4.20
N LEU A 150 -20.47 -0.78 3.29
CA LEU A 150 -21.46 -0.16 2.42
C LEU A 150 -21.99 -1.18 1.40
N PRO A 151 -23.18 -0.95 0.79
CA PRO A 151 -23.70 -1.79 -0.29
C PRO A 151 -22.67 -2.07 -1.38
N GLY A 152 -22.49 -3.35 -1.72
CA GLY A 152 -21.47 -3.83 -2.66
C GLY A 152 -20.06 -4.00 -2.07
N GLY A 153 -19.86 -3.68 -0.79
CA GLY A 153 -18.62 -3.96 -0.06
C GLY A 153 -18.52 -5.41 0.40
N PRO A 154 -17.29 -5.92 0.66
CA PRO A 154 -17.06 -7.33 1.01
C PRO A 154 -17.63 -7.75 2.37
N LEU A 155 -18.05 -6.81 3.22
CA LEU A 155 -18.69 -7.07 4.51
C LEU A 155 -20.14 -6.54 4.56
N HIS A 156 -20.75 -6.25 3.40
CA HIS A 156 -22.10 -5.70 3.34
C HIS A 156 -23.15 -6.64 3.94
N ASP A 157 -23.12 -7.91 3.53
CA ASP A 157 -24.09 -8.95 3.95
C ASP A 157 -23.74 -9.56 5.31
N GLY A 158 -22.81 -8.94 6.05
CA GLY A 158 -22.24 -9.46 7.29
C GLY A 158 -20.84 -10.05 7.10
N GLY A 159 -20.18 -10.32 8.22
CA GLY A 159 -18.80 -10.81 8.28
C GLY A 159 -17.95 -10.05 9.29
N THR A 160 -16.87 -10.67 9.75
CA THR A 160 -15.96 -10.06 10.73
C THR A 160 -14.86 -9.30 9.98
N PRO A 161 -14.64 -8.00 10.26
CA PRO A 161 -13.48 -7.29 9.73
C PRO A 161 -12.20 -7.96 10.26
N CYS A 162 -11.10 -7.80 9.53
CA CYS A 162 -9.80 -8.16 10.10
C CYS A 162 -9.56 -7.27 11.35
N PRO A 163 -8.99 -7.84 12.43
CA PRO A 163 -8.79 -7.14 13.68
C PRO A 163 -8.03 -5.80 13.58
#